data_AF-A0A538LLB9-F1
#
_entry.id   AF-A0A538LLB9-F1
#
_cell.length_a   1.000
_cell.length_b   1.000
_cell.length_c   1.000
_cell.angle_alpha   90.00
_cell.angle_beta   90.00
_cell.angle_gamma   90.00
#
_symmetry.space_group_name_H-M   'P 1'
#
loop_
_entity.id
_entity.type
_entity.pdbx_description
1 polymer ?
#
loop_
_entity_poly.entity_id
_entity_poly.type
_entity_poly.pdbx_seq_one_letter_code
_entity_poly.pdbx_strand_id
1 'polypeptide(L)'
;MPGAGGGKALRATLALLSAEAVGSPPVVAVPGAVAVELVHNFSLLHDDVMDGDRERRHRPAAWARFGVGQAICAGDALLALAHEVLVERPGDERRRAALALAKATGAMIAGQGQDLALERRLDTTVPQYLSMAGAKTGALLGCSASIGAVLAGAGPRPVTALTRFGCRLGLAFQMVDDLLGVWGRSEVTGPAHRRRPPLGLCGG
;
A
#
# COMPACT_ATOMS: atom_id res chain seq x y z
N MET A 1 5.08 8.22 -27.99
CA MET A 1 5.95 7.75 -26.90
C MET A 1 5.17 6.68 -26.13
N PRO A 2 5.62 5.41 -26.10
CA PRO A 2 4.91 4.36 -25.37
C PRO A 2 4.89 4.73 -23.88
N GLY A 3 3.70 4.71 -23.28
CA GLY A 3 3.45 5.22 -21.93
C GLY A 3 4.35 4.58 -20.87
N ALA A 4 5.01 5.42 -20.09
CA ALA A 4 5.68 5.00 -18.87
C ALA A 4 4.66 4.28 -17.97
N GLY A 5 5.06 3.14 -17.40
CA GLY A 5 4.22 2.22 -16.62
C GLY A 5 3.69 2.74 -15.28
N GLY A 6 3.08 3.92 -15.27
CA GLY A 6 2.39 4.50 -14.13
C GLY A 6 1.23 3.61 -13.71
N GLY A 7 1.17 3.27 -12.42
CA GLY A 7 -0.02 2.62 -11.87
C GLY A 7 -1.25 3.52 -11.99
N LYS A 8 -2.44 2.98 -11.67
CA LYS A 8 -3.74 3.67 -11.76
C LYS A 8 -3.89 4.92 -10.86
N ALA A 9 -2.82 5.38 -10.21
CA ALA A 9 -2.76 6.53 -9.29
C ALA A 9 -3.90 6.58 -8.26
N LEU A 10 -4.39 5.40 -7.83
CA LEU A 10 -5.57 5.29 -6.99
C LEU A 10 -5.40 6.03 -5.67
N ARG A 11 -4.25 5.86 -5.01
CA ARG A 11 -4.00 6.47 -3.69
C ARG A 11 -3.88 7.98 -3.80
N ALA A 12 -3.05 8.48 -4.73
CA ALA A 12 -3.00 9.90 -5.01
C ALA A 12 -4.39 10.51 -5.29
N THR A 13 -5.20 9.84 -6.12
CA THR A 13 -6.56 10.28 -6.45
C THR A 13 -7.46 10.34 -5.21
N LEU A 14 -7.43 9.32 -4.35
CA LEU A 14 -8.19 9.31 -3.10
C LEU A 14 -7.80 10.46 -2.17
N ALA A 15 -6.51 10.81 -2.11
CA ALA A 15 -6.04 11.93 -1.30
C ALA A 15 -6.60 13.26 -1.81
N LEU A 16 -6.55 13.50 -3.13
CA LEU A 16 -7.10 14.70 -3.74
C LEU A 16 -8.63 14.81 -3.53
N LEU A 17 -9.36 13.73 -3.81
CA LEU A 17 -10.82 13.67 -3.62
C LEU A 17 -11.23 13.89 -2.16
N SER A 18 -10.39 13.49 -1.19
CA SER A 18 -10.69 13.68 0.23
C SER A 18 -10.69 15.16 0.64
N ALA A 19 -9.87 16.01 0.03
CA ALA A 19 -9.93 17.46 0.24
C ALA A 19 -11.18 18.07 -0.41
N GLU A 20 -11.52 17.63 -1.62
CA GLU A 20 -12.74 18.08 -2.32
C GLU A 20 -14.00 17.71 -1.55
N ALA A 21 -14.04 16.50 -0.97
CA ALA A 21 -15.17 16.01 -0.18
C ALA A 21 -15.46 16.86 1.07
N VAL A 22 -14.51 17.68 1.52
CA VAL A 22 -14.68 18.63 2.63
C VAL A 22 -14.70 20.09 2.18
N GLY A 23 -14.89 20.34 0.88
CA GLY A 23 -15.05 21.67 0.30
C GLY A 23 -13.74 22.43 0.08
N SER A 24 -12.60 21.76 0.10
CA SER A 24 -11.29 22.39 -0.14
C SER A 24 -10.74 22.09 -1.54
N PRO A 25 -9.95 22.99 -2.14
CA PRO A 25 -9.28 22.73 -3.41
C PRO A 25 -8.37 21.49 -3.34
N PRO A 26 -8.38 20.60 -4.35
CA PRO A 26 -7.58 19.37 -4.32
C PRO A 26 -6.07 19.61 -4.18
N VAL A 27 -5.58 20.79 -4.61
CA VAL A 27 -4.16 21.19 -4.46
C VAL A 27 -3.68 21.15 -3.01
N VAL A 28 -4.57 21.37 -2.03
CA VAL A 28 -4.23 21.30 -0.59
C VAL A 28 -3.76 19.90 -0.20
N ALA A 29 -4.27 18.86 -0.87
CA ALA A 29 -3.94 17.47 -0.59
C ALA A 29 -2.70 16.95 -1.32
N VAL A 30 -2.11 17.71 -2.25
CA VAL A 30 -0.95 17.27 -3.05
C VAL A 30 0.21 16.73 -2.18
N PRO A 31 0.63 17.39 -1.08
CA PRO A 31 1.66 16.83 -0.21
C PRO A 31 1.28 15.47 0.39
N GLY A 32 0.01 15.29 0.76
CA GLY A 32 -0.52 14.01 1.25
C GLY A 32 -0.55 12.94 0.16
N ALA A 33 -0.95 13.30 -1.06
CA ALA A 33 -0.95 12.41 -2.21
C ALA A 33 0.48 11.90 -2.53
N VAL A 34 1.45 12.82 -2.57
CA VAL A 34 2.87 12.49 -2.78
C VAL A 34 3.39 11.59 -1.67
N ALA A 35 3.16 11.95 -0.41
CA ALA A 35 3.64 11.19 0.74
C ALA A 35 3.09 9.76 0.78
N VAL A 36 1.81 9.56 0.47
CA VAL A 36 1.21 8.22 0.41
C VAL A 36 1.78 7.39 -0.73
N GLU A 37 2.01 7.97 -1.91
CA GLU A 37 2.63 7.25 -3.03
C GLU A 37 4.10 6.91 -2.73
N LEU A 38 4.84 7.78 -2.04
CA LEU A 38 6.20 7.49 -1.58
C LEU A 38 6.23 6.31 -0.62
N VAL A 39 5.35 6.28 0.39
CA VAL A 39 5.21 5.13 1.31
C VAL A 39 4.79 3.87 0.56
N HIS A 40 3.90 3.97 -0.42
CA HIS A 40 3.54 2.81 -1.23
C HIS A 40 4.73 2.25 -2.02
N ASN A 41 5.52 3.11 -2.66
CA ASN A 41 6.69 2.66 -3.41
C ASN A 41 7.81 2.13 -2.50
N PHE A 42 7.98 2.71 -1.32
CA PHE A 42 8.81 2.14 -0.25
C PHE A 42 8.40 0.70 0.04
N SER A 43 7.10 0.45 0.28
CA SER A 43 6.62 -0.89 0.61
C SER A 43 6.91 -1.87 -0.53
N LEU A 44 6.68 -1.48 -1.78
CA LEU A 44 6.95 -2.36 -2.93
C LEU A 44 8.43 -2.75 -3.07
N LEU A 45 9.36 -1.80 -2.82
CA LEU A 45 10.79 -2.09 -2.90
C LEU A 45 11.23 -3.09 -1.82
N HIS A 46 10.70 -2.93 -0.62
CA HIS A 46 11.02 -3.79 0.52
C HIS A 46 10.33 -5.15 0.41
N ASP A 47 9.06 -5.19 0.00
CA ASP A 47 8.29 -6.42 -0.24
C ASP A 47 8.99 -7.29 -1.30
N ASP A 48 9.42 -6.71 -2.44
CA ASP A 48 10.14 -7.46 -3.49
C ASP A 48 11.40 -8.17 -2.96
N VAL A 49 12.10 -7.55 -2.00
CA VAL A 49 13.28 -8.13 -1.35
C VAL A 49 12.88 -9.25 -0.40
N MET A 50 11.84 -9.04 0.42
CA MET A 50 11.38 -10.01 1.41
C MET A 50 10.81 -11.27 0.76
N ASP A 51 10.03 -11.09 -0.31
CA ASP A 51 9.32 -12.16 -1.01
C ASP A 51 10.25 -12.88 -2.03
N GLY A 52 11.39 -12.28 -2.36
CA GLY A 52 12.34 -12.83 -3.33
C GLY A 52 11.87 -12.68 -4.78
N ASP A 53 10.96 -11.74 -5.04
CA ASP A 53 10.37 -11.48 -6.35
C ASP A 53 11.37 -10.81 -7.29
N ARG A 54 11.83 -11.54 -8.31
CA ARG A 54 12.84 -11.04 -9.25
C ARG A 54 12.27 -10.11 -10.33
N GLU A 55 10.96 -10.09 -10.50
CA GLU A 55 10.27 -9.30 -11.52
C GLU A 55 9.05 -8.57 -10.94
N ARG A 56 8.85 -7.32 -11.37
CA ARG A 56 7.66 -6.52 -11.07
C ARG A 56 7.16 -5.88 -12.35
N ARG A 57 5.90 -6.14 -12.70
CA ARG A 57 5.26 -5.65 -13.95
C ARG A 57 6.11 -5.92 -15.20
N HIS A 58 6.58 -7.15 -15.35
CA HIS A 58 7.42 -7.62 -16.48
C HIS A 58 8.77 -6.90 -16.62
N ARG A 59 9.26 -6.31 -15.53
CA ARG A 59 10.58 -5.68 -15.47
C ARG A 59 11.35 -6.27 -14.29
N PRO A 60 12.69 -6.31 -14.33
CA PRO A 60 13.48 -6.72 -13.18
C PRO A 60 13.12 -5.87 -11.95
N ALA A 61 12.89 -6.53 -10.82
CA ALA A 61 12.72 -5.86 -9.53
C ALA A 61 14.00 -5.07 -9.17
N ALA A 62 13.85 -4.03 -8.35
CA ALA A 62 14.96 -3.13 -8.04
C ALA A 62 16.16 -3.88 -7.42
N TRP A 63 15.90 -4.81 -6.49
CA TRP A 63 16.95 -5.60 -5.87
C TRP A 63 17.61 -6.58 -6.84
N ALA A 64 16.86 -7.13 -7.80
CA ALA A 64 17.41 -8.00 -8.83
C ALA A 64 18.34 -7.24 -9.79
N ARG A 65 18.10 -5.94 -10.00
CA ARG A 65 18.90 -5.08 -10.88
C ARG A 65 20.07 -4.39 -10.17
N PHE A 66 19.86 -3.91 -8.95
CA PHE A 66 20.80 -3.03 -8.24
C PHE A 66 21.36 -3.64 -6.95
N GLY A 67 20.89 -4.84 -6.57
CA GLY A 67 21.29 -5.52 -5.35
C GLY A 67 20.39 -5.20 -4.16
N VAL A 68 20.39 -6.12 -3.17
CA VAL A 68 19.56 -6.04 -1.95
C VAL A 68 19.84 -4.75 -1.17
N GLY A 69 21.11 -4.42 -0.93
CA GLY A 69 21.47 -3.23 -0.15
C GLY A 69 20.95 -1.92 -0.77
N GLN A 70 21.04 -1.77 -2.09
CA GLN A 70 20.53 -0.57 -2.79
C GLN A 70 19.01 -0.48 -2.76
N ALA A 71 18.30 -1.62 -2.88
CA ALA A 71 16.85 -1.63 -2.79
C ALA A 71 16.35 -1.24 -1.39
N ILE A 72 17.02 -1.72 -0.34
CA ILE A 72 16.71 -1.35 1.05
C ILE A 72 16.91 0.16 1.25
N CYS A 73 18.10 0.68 0.92
CA CYS A 73 18.40 2.11 1.07
C CYS A 73 17.46 3.01 0.26
N ALA A 74 17.08 2.59 -0.95
CA ALA A 74 16.12 3.32 -1.77
C ALA A 74 14.74 3.37 -1.10
N GLY A 75 14.27 2.25 -0.55
CA GLY A 75 13.01 2.24 0.21
C GLY A 75 13.08 3.15 1.44
N ASP A 76 14.16 3.09 2.22
CA ASP A 76 14.34 3.94 3.40
C ASP A 76 14.34 5.43 3.04
N ALA A 77 14.99 5.79 1.93
CA ALA A 77 14.99 7.15 1.40
C ALA A 77 13.59 7.63 1.00
N LEU A 78 12.79 6.77 0.35
CA LEU A 78 11.39 7.11 0.01
C LEU A 78 10.54 7.31 1.26
N LEU A 79 10.72 6.47 2.29
CA LEU A 79 10.01 6.60 3.56
C LEU A 79 10.37 7.89 4.30
N ALA A 80 11.66 8.26 4.31
CA ALA A 80 12.12 9.52 4.89
C ALA A 80 11.53 10.72 4.14
N LEU A 81 11.60 10.71 2.80
CA LEU A 81 11.06 11.77 1.94
C LEU A 81 9.54 11.93 2.10
N ALA A 82 8.80 10.83 2.31
CA ALA A 82 7.36 10.88 2.53
C ALA A 82 6.99 11.74 3.76
N HIS A 83 7.76 11.61 4.83
CA HIS A 83 7.54 12.41 6.04
C HIS A 83 8.04 13.84 5.85
N GLU A 84 9.18 14.03 5.19
CA GLU A 84 9.73 15.35 4.86
C GLU A 84 8.71 16.22 4.11
N VAL A 85 8.08 15.70 3.06
CA VAL A 85 7.05 16.41 2.26
C VAL A 85 5.87 16.89 3.11
N LEU A 86 5.52 16.14 4.17
CA LEU A 86 4.43 16.52 5.06
C LEU A 86 4.85 17.57 6.10
N VAL A 87 6.12 17.63 6.49
CA VAL A 87 6.60 18.52 7.57
C VAL A 87 7.46 19.70 7.10
N GLU A 88 7.75 19.79 5.78
CA GLU A 88 8.50 20.89 5.16
C GLU A 88 7.93 22.28 5.53
N ARG A 89 6.62 22.36 5.78
CA ARG A 89 5.94 23.58 6.23
C ARG A 89 5.30 23.37 7.59
N PRO A 90 5.34 24.37 8.49
CA PRO A 90 4.68 24.29 9.78
C PRO A 90 3.15 24.29 9.63
N GLY A 91 2.47 23.72 10.61
CA GLY A 91 1.01 23.76 10.72
C GLY A 91 0.47 22.54 11.45
N ASP A 92 -0.57 22.72 12.26
CA ASP A 92 -1.20 21.61 12.97
C ASP A 92 -1.73 20.54 12.01
N GLU A 93 -2.24 20.95 10.84
CA GLU A 93 -2.72 20.05 9.81
C GLU A 93 -1.63 19.18 9.20
N ARG A 94 -0.45 19.77 9.00
CA ARG A 94 0.76 19.09 8.53
C ARG A 94 1.22 18.04 9.53
N ARG A 95 1.27 18.42 10.82
CA ARG A 95 1.58 17.52 11.93
C ARG A 95 0.56 16.37 12.05
N ARG A 96 -0.74 16.67 11.94
CA ARG A 96 -1.80 15.65 11.98
C ARG A 96 -1.71 14.69 10.79
N ALA A 97 -1.44 15.19 9.59
CA ALA A 97 -1.25 14.38 8.40
C ALA A 97 -0.01 13.46 8.52
N ALA A 98 1.12 14.00 8.98
CA ALA A 98 2.34 13.21 9.22
C ALA A 98 2.10 12.09 10.26
N LEU A 99 1.40 12.39 11.36
CA LEU A 99 1.04 11.38 12.36
C LEU A 99 0.09 10.31 11.80
N ALA A 100 -0.88 10.71 10.97
CA ALA A 100 -1.79 9.76 10.31
C ALA A 100 -1.04 8.83 9.35
N LEU A 101 -0.10 9.36 8.57
CA LEU A 101 0.74 8.57 7.67
C LEU A 101 1.66 7.63 8.44
N ALA A 102 2.31 8.09 9.51
CA ALA A 102 3.18 7.27 10.35
C ALA A 102 2.42 6.09 10.96
N LYS A 103 1.20 6.32 11.47
CA LYS A 103 0.33 5.26 12.01
C LYS A 103 -0.07 4.24 10.94
N ALA A 104 -0.46 4.71 9.76
CA ALA A 104 -0.82 3.84 8.65
C ALA A 104 0.37 3.02 8.15
N THR A 105 1.55 3.63 8.11
CA THR A 105 2.81 2.96 7.74
C THR A 105 3.18 1.90 8.77
N GLY A 106 3.09 2.19 10.07
CA GLY A 106 3.33 1.21 11.12
C GLY A 106 2.36 0.02 11.06
N ALA A 107 1.08 0.28 10.79
CA ALA A 107 0.09 -0.77 10.58
C ALA A 107 0.40 -1.62 9.32
N MET A 108 0.79 -0.98 8.22
CA MET A 108 1.21 -1.67 6.98
C MET A 108 2.41 -2.59 7.22
N ILE A 109 3.45 -2.11 7.92
CA ILE A 109 4.63 -2.90 8.29
C ILE A 109 4.24 -4.08 9.18
N ALA A 110 3.38 -3.86 10.18
CA ALA A 110 2.87 -4.93 11.03
C ALA A 110 2.08 -5.97 10.20
N GLY A 111 1.29 -5.52 9.23
CA GLY A 111 0.60 -6.38 8.28
C GLY A 111 1.54 -7.22 7.42
N GLN A 112 2.63 -6.64 6.90
CA GLN A 112 3.66 -7.39 6.18
C GLN A 112 4.33 -8.45 7.07
N GLY A 113 4.63 -8.10 8.33
CA GLY A 113 5.15 -9.06 9.30
C GLY A 113 4.18 -10.21 9.60
N GLN A 114 2.88 -9.92 9.67
CA GLN A 114 1.84 -10.95 9.80
C GLN A 114 1.78 -11.85 8.57
N ASP A 115 1.85 -11.29 7.36
CA ASP A 115 1.80 -12.04 6.11
C ASP A 115 2.94 -13.07 6.03
N LEU A 116 4.19 -12.62 6.26
CA LEU A 116 5.37 -13.49 6.32
C LEU A 116 5.25 -14.60 7.37
N ALA A 117 4.59 -14.33 8.50
CA ALA A 117 4.35 -15.34 9.54
C ALA A 117 3.26 -16.35 9.14
N LEU A 118 2.25 -15.92 8.37
CA LEU A 118 1.15 -16.77 7.90
C LEU A 118 1.57 -17.66 6.74
N GLU A 119 2.53 -17.25 5.90
CA GLU A 119 3.03 -18.07 4.77
C GLU A 119 3.54 -19.46 5.19
N ARG A 120 4.02 -19.58 6.43
CA ARG A 120 4.57 -20.83 6.98
C ARG A 120 3.51 -21.73 7.61
N ARG A 121 2.23 -21.36 7.54
CA ARG A 121 1.12 -22.01 8.27
C ARG A 121 0.05 -22.52 7.32
N LEU A 122 -0.53 -23.68 7.65
CA LEU A 122 -1.66 -24.27 6.93
C LEU A 122 -3.01 -24.08 7.65
N ASP A 123 -2.99 -23.54 8.86
CA ASP A 123 -4.12 -23.40 9.78
C ASP A 123 -4.61 -21.94 9.92
N THR A 124 -4.37 -21.11 8.90
CA THR A 124 -4.76 -19.70 8.90
C THR A 124 -6.28 -19.54 8.93
N THR A 125 -6.79 -18.87 9.95
CA THR A 125 -8.23 -18.58 10.10
C THR A 125 -8.64 -17.32 9.35
N VAL A 126 -9.93 -17.22 8.97
CA VAL A 126 -10.48 -16.03 8.32
C VAL A 126 -10.22 -14.73 9.13
N PRO A 127 -10.43 -14.68 10.46
CA PRO A 127 -10.12 -13.47 11.23
C PRO A 127 -8.63 -13.06 11.18
N GLN A 128 -7.70 -14.02 11.18
CA GLN A 128 -6.27 -13.72 11.05
C GLN A 128 -5.94 -13.12 9.69
N TYR A 129 -6.49 -13.71 8.61
CA TYR A 129 -6.34 -13.17 7.27
C TYR A 129 -6.93 -11.76 7.15
N LEU A 130 -8.15 -11.52 7.64
CA LEU A 130 -8.78 -10.20 7.58
C LEU A 130 -7.99 -9.13 8.34
N SER A 131 -7.41 -9.50 9.48
CA SER A 131 -6.53 -8.62 10.27
C SER A 131 -5.27 -8.25 9.46
N MET A 132 -4.60 -9.26 8.89
CA MET A 132 -3.41 -9.06 8.05
C MET A 132 -3.73 -8.20 6.82
N ALA A 133 -4.74 -8.56 6.03
CA ALA A 133 -5.12 -7.84 4.81
C ALA A 133 -5.55 -6.39 5.12
N GLY A 134 -6.28 -6.20 6.21
CA GLY A 134 -6.68 -4.88 6.71
C GLY A 134 -5.46 -4.02 7.10
N ALA A 135 -4.45 -4.62 7.72
CA ALA A 135 -3.22 -3.94 8.10
C ALA A 135 -2.33 -3.63 6.88
N LYS A 136 -1.96 -4.66 6.09
CA LYS A 136 -1.05 -4.57 4.94
C LYS A 136 -1.59 -3.64 3.85
N THR A 137 -2.85 -3.80 3.46
CA THR A 137 -3.43 -3.07 2.32
C THR A 137 -4.40 -1.98 2.76
N GLY A 138 -5.28 -2.29 3.72
CA GLY A 138 -6.33 -1.40 4.18
C GLY A 138 -5.83 -0.12 4.84
N ALA A 139 -4.79 -0.20 5.69
CA ALA A 139 -4.33 0.94 6.48
C ALA A 139 -3.87 2.12 5.63
N LEU A 140 -3.04 1.86 4.61
CA LEU A 140 -2.52 2.91 3.74
C LEU A 140 -3.63 3.51 2.84
N LEU A 141 -4.58 2.69 2.38
CA LEU A 141 -5.75 3.20 1.63
C LEU A 141 -6.70 4.02 2.52
N GLY A 142 -6.86 3.66 3.80
CA GLY A 142 -7.56 4.46 4.79
C GLY A 142 -6.92 5.84 4.99
N CYS A 143 -5.59 5.88 5.13
CA CYS A 143 -4.84 7.14 5.19
C CYS A 143 -5.03 7.93 3.90
N SER A 144 -4.84 7.30 2.76
CA SER A 144 -5.02 7.89 1.43
C SER A 144 -6.38 8.55 1.25
N ALA A 145 -7.46 7.89 1.66
CA ALA A 145 -8.82 8.40 1.54
C ALA A 145 -9.14 9.57 2.47
N SER A 146 -8.30 9.88 3.46
CA SER A 146 -8.58 10.89 4.49
C SER A 146 -7.51 11.98 4.61
N ILE A 147 -6.30 11.78 4.09
CA ILE A 147 -5.16 12.67 4.32
C ILE A 147 -5.36 14.08 3.74
N GLY A 148 -6.07 14.20 2.62
CA GLY A 148 -6.43 15.51 2.06
C GLY A 148 -7.46 16.25 2.92
N ALA A 149 -8.45 15.54 3.48
CA ALA A 149 -9.38 16.12 4.46
C ALA A 149 -8.65 16.59 5.74
N VAL A 150 -7.64 15.84 6.19
CA VAL A 150 -6.78 16.26 7.30
C VAL A 150 -6.02 17.53 6.92
N LEU A 151 -5.34 17.57 5.77
CA LEU A 151 -4.59 18.74 5.30
C LEU A 151 -5.48 19.98 5.08
N ALA A 152 -6.76 19.77 4.76
CA ALA A 152 -7.79 20.80 4.63
C ALA A 152 -8.32 21.34 5.96
N GLY A 153 -7.85 20.83 7.10
CA GLY A 153 -8.33 21.27 8.41
C GLY A 153 -9.71 20.73 8.79
N ALA A 154 -10.16 19.64 8.16
CA ALA A 154 -11.46 19.06 8.48
C ALA A 154 -11.51 18.51 9.91
N GLY A 155 -12.70 18.59 10.50
CA GLY A 155 -12.98 18.03 11.82
C GLY A 155 -12.93 16.49 11.84
N PRO A 156 -13.04 15.88 13.03
CA PRO A 156 -12.82 14.43 13.20
C PRO A 156 -13.87 13.55 12.50
N ARG A 157 -15.11 14.04 12.35
CA ARG A 157 -16.21 13.28 11.72
C ARG A 157 -15.94 12.91 10.26
N PRO A 158 -15.71 13.87 9.33
CA PRO A 158 -15.42 13.54 7.93
C PRO A 158 -14.14 12.73 7.79
N VAL A 159 -13.08 13.08 8.53
CA VAL A 159 -11.80 12.33 8.52
C VAL A 159 -12.04 10.87 8.88
N THR A 160 -12.76 10.58 9.97
CA THR A 160 -13.04 9.20 10.41
C THR A 160 -13.87 8.42 9.39
N ALA A 161 -14.88 9.06 8.80
CA ALA A 161 -15.73 8.42 7.79
C ALA A 161 -14.92 8.03 6.55
N LEU A 162 -14.08 8.95 6.08
CA LEU A 162 -13.18 8.76 4.94
C LEU A 162 -12.11 7.69 5.21
N THR A 163 -11.50 7.68 6.40
CA THR A 163 -10.55 6.63 6.78
C THR A 163 -11.22 5.26 6.76
N ARG A 164 -12.42 5.13 7.34
CA ARG A 164 -13.17 3.86 7.34
C ARG A 164 -13.55 3.40 5.93
N PHE A 165 -13.93 4.34 5.07
CA PHE A 165 -14.18 4.06 3.66
C PHE A 165 -12.92 3.49 2.98
N GLY A 166 -11.78 4.16 3.12
CA GLY A 166 -10.51 3.71 2.52
C GLY A 166 -10.06 2.35 3.06
N CYS A 167 -10.18 2.09 4.37
CA CYS A 167 -9.84 0.79 4.94
C CYS A 167 -10.69 -0.35 4.36
N ARG A 168 -12.02 -0.13 4.22
CA ARG A 168 -12.93 -1.13 3.64
C ARG A 168 -12.67 -1.34 2.16
N LEU A 169 -12.39 -0.26 1.43
CA LEU A 169 -11.99 -0.34 0.03
C LEU A 169 -10.71 -1.16 -0.13
N GLY A 170 -9.71 -0.96 0.73
CA GLY A 170 -8.47 -1.72 0.68
C GLY A 170 -8.64 -3.19 1.00
N LEU A 171 -9.48 -3.53 1.98
CA LEU A 171 -9.81 -4.93 2.26
C LEU A 171 -10.52 -5.60 1.07
N ALA A 172 -11.51 -4.91 0.48
CA ALA A 172 -12.20 -5.41 -0.71
C ALA A 172 -11.24 -5.57 -1.91
N PHE A 173 -10.32 -4.64 -2.10
CA PHE A 173 -9.30 -4.71 -3.14
C PHE A 173 -8.41 -5.95 -2.96
N GLN A 174 -7.95 -6.23 -1.73
CA GLN A 174 -7.14 -7.41 -1.45
C GLN A 174 -7.90 -8.71 -1.72
N MET A 175 -9.16 -8.80 -1.29
CA MET A 175 -9.99 -9.98 -1.54
C MET A 175 -10.16 -10.23 -3.05
N VAL A 176 -10.38 -9.18 -3.84
CA VAL A 176 -10.49 -9.29 -5.29
C VAL A 176 -9.15 -9.72 -5.90
N ASP A 177 -8.03 -9.14 -5.45
CA ASP A 177 -6.69 -9.50 -5.93
C ASP A 177 -6.37 -10.98 -5.67
N ASP A 178 -6.71 -11.49 -4.49
CA ASP A 178 -6.52 -12.90 -4.11
C ASP A 178 -7.39 -13.83 -4.97
N LEU A 179 -8.66 -13.48 -5.20
CA LEU A 179 -9.54 -14.24 -6.10
C LEU A 179 -8.97 -14.28 -7.53
N LEU A 180 -8.48 -13.15 -8.04
CA LEU A 180 -7.87 -13.05 -9.37
C LEU A 180 -6.52 -13.78 -9.44
N GLY A 181 -5.77 -13.86 -8.35
CA GLY A 181 -4.54 -14.64 -8.27
C GLY A 181 -4.77 -16.15 -8.43
N VAL A 182 -5.92 -16.66 -7.94
CA VAL A 182 -6.28 -18.09 -8.04
C VAL A 182 -7.01 -18.42 -9.35
N TRP A 183 -7.98 -17.59 -9.75
CA TRP A 183 -8.91 -17.91 -10.85
C TRP A 183 -8.77 -16.98 -12.07
N GLY A 184 -7.92 -15.96 -12.01
CA GLY A 184 -7.72 -15.02 -13.11
C GLY A 184 -7.10 -15.69 -14.34
N ARG A 185 -7.72 -15.46 -15.50
CA ARG A 185 -7.13 -15.83 -16.79
C ARG A 185 -5.82 -15.06 -16.99
N SER A 186 -4.75 -15.77 -17.34
CA SER A 186 -3.37 -15.24 -17.49
C SER A 186 -3.23 -14.07 -18.46
N GLU A 187 -4.24 -13.81 -19.29
CA GLU A 187 -4.30 -12.72 -20.27
C GLU A 187 -4.64 -11.35 -19.65
N VAL A 188 -5.18 -11.31 -18.41
CA VAL A 188 -5.60 -10.06 -17.74
C VAL A 188 -4.79 -9.75 -16.47
N THR A 189 -4.19 -10.76 -15.83
CA THR A 189 -3.60 -10.65 -14.49
C THR A 189 -2.06 -10.63 -14.43
N GLY A 190 -1.36 -10.75 -15.56
CA GLY A 190 0.09 -11.02 -15.54
C GLY A 190 0.39 -12.49 -15.22
N PRO A 191 1.67 -12.92 -15.12
CA PRO A 191 2.00 -14.33 -14.97
C PRO A 191 1.41 -14.85 -13.66
N ALA A 192 0.64 -15.94 -13.75
CA ALA A 192 0.11 -16.60 -12.57
C ALA A 192 1.28 -17.00 -11.66
N HIS A 193 1.32 -16.46 -10.44
CA HIS A 193 2.19 -16.99 -9.41
C HIS A 193 1.61 -18.34 -9.00
N ARG A 194 1.96 -19.40 -9.75
CA ARG A 194 1.63 -20.77 -9.36
C ARG A 194 2.34 -21.03 -8.04
N ARG A 195 1.65 -20.81 -6.92
CA ARG A 195 2.02 -21.41 -5.64
C ARG A 195 2.17 -22.90 -5.91
N ARG A 196 3.35 -23.45 -5.59
CA ARG A 196 3.73 -24.84 -5.89
C ARG A 196 2.58 -25.79 -5.53
N PRO A 197 2.25 -26.79 -6.37
CA PRO A 197 1.40 -27.88 -5.91
C PRO A 197 2.09 -28.57 -4.73
N PRO A 198 1.33 -29.07 -3.73
CA PRO A 198 1.92 -29.83 -2.65
C PRO A 198 2.63 -31.05 -3.24
N LEU A 199 3.92 -31.17 -2.92
CA LEU A 199 4.69 -32.39 -3.16
C LEU A 199 4.01 -33.54 -2.42
N GLY A 200 3.70 -34.61 -3.15
CA GLY A 200 3.46 -35.93 -2.59
C GLY A 200 1.99 -36.29 -2.35
N LEU A 201 1.33 -36.81 -3.39
CA LEU A 201 0.44 -37.95 -3.21
C LEU A 201 1.07 -39.14 -3.91
N CYS A 202 1.36 -40.14 -3.10
CA CYS A 202 1.93 -41.44 -3.44
C CYS A 202 1.11 -42.12 -4.55
N GLY A 203 1.81 -42.55 -5.60
CA GLY A 203 1.38 -43.68 -6.42
C GLY A 203 2.24 -44.88 -6.04
N GLY A 204 1.58 -45.96 -5.60
CA GLY A 204 2.19 -47.20 -5.14
C GLY A 204 1.29 -47.90 -4.14
#